data_AF-A0A9D8F761-F1
#
_entry.id   AF-A0A9D8F761-F1
#
_cell.length_a   1.000
_cell.length_b   1.000
_cell.length_c   1.000
_cell.angle_alpha   90.00
_cell.angle_beta   90.00
_cell.angle_gamma   90.00
#
_symmetry.space_group_name_H-M   'P 1'
#
loop_
_entity.id
_entity.type
_entity.pdbx_description
1 polymer ?
#
loop_
_entity_poly.entity_id
_entity_poly.type
_entity_poly.pdbx_seq_one_letter_code
_entity_poly.pdbx_strand_id
1 'polypeptide(L)' 'MLIPWSAFWDRNYFFEGSSLLAPVFTSNYMRGAVTGLGLLNVWAALGELGDAFIGRGNRPCDPPQ' A
#
# COMPACT_ATOMS: atom_id res chain seq x y z
N MET A 1 -1.80 16.70 -8.15
CA MET A 1 -1.80 15.57 -7.20
C MET A 1 -1.98 14.29 -8.01
N LEU A 2 -1.07 13.32 -7.85
CA LEU A 2 -1.10 12.03 -8.55
C LEU A 2 -1.76 10.99 -7.66
N ILE A 3 -3.05 10.71 -7.87
CA ILE A 3 -3.81 9.80 -7.01
C ILE A 3 -4.43 8.67 -7.86
N PRO A 4 -3.94 7.40 -7.77
CA PRO A 4 -4.37 6.23 -8.58
C PRO A 4 -5.85 5.96 -8.50
N TRP A 5 -6.33 6.30 -7.32
CA TRP A 5 -7.67 6.43 -6.84
C TRP A 5 -8.75 7.19 -7.58
N SER A 6 -8.30 8.33 -8.11
CA SER A 6 -9.13 9.53 -8.17
C SER A 6 -9.60 9.74 -9.59
N ALA A 7 -10.78 10.35 -9.73
CA ALA A 7 -11.32 10.75 -11.04
C ALA A 7 -10.39 11.68 -11.83
N PHE A 8 -9.37 12.27 -11.19
CA PHE A 8 -8.37 13.15 -11.80
C PHE A 8 -7.13 12.41 -12.33
N TRP A 9 -7.00 11.10 -12.09
CA TRP A 9 -5.85 10.30 -12.55
C TRP A 9 -5.69 10.29 -14.07
N ASP A 10 -6.80 10.28 -14.82
CA ASP A 10 -6.80 10.36 -16.30
C ASP A 10 -6.17 11.64 -16.85
N ARG A 11 -6.06 12.69 -16.02
CA ARG A 11 -5.44 13.98 -16.39
C ARG A 11 -4.00 14.13 -15.89
N ASN A 12 -3.36 13.04 -15.46
CA ASN A 12 -1.95 13.09 -15.07
C ASN A 12 -1.03 13.27 -16.27
N TYR A 13 -0.01 14.11 -16.07
CA TYR A 13 1.10 14.40 -16.99
C TYR A 13 1.82 13.14 -17.54
N PHE A 14 1.69 11.99 -16.87
CA PHE A 14 2.23 10.69 -17.34
C PHE A 14 1.50 10.13 -18.56
N PHE A 15 0.23 10.49 -18.76
CA PHE A 15 -0.54 10.06 -19.93
C PHE A 15 -0.31 10.94 -21.16
N GLU A 16 0.15 12.18 -20.98
CA GLU A 16 0.58 13.04 -22.10
C GLU A 16 1.82 12.48 -22.82
N GLY A 17 2.69 11.76 -22.12
CA GLY A 17 3.89 11.13 -22.72
C GLY A 17 3.73 9.68 -23.15
N SER A 18 2.64 9.01 -22.77
CA SER A 18 2.51 7.54 -22.88
C SER A 18 1.07 7.12 -23.26
N SER A 19 0.71 7.35 -24.52
CA SER A 19 -0.62 6.99 -25.05
C SER A 19 -0.89 5.48 -25.08
N LEU A 20 0.14 4.63 -24.96
CA LEU A 20 0.02 3.17 -24.98
C LEU A 20 -0.26 2.56 -23.59
N LEU A 21 0.24 3.15 -22.52
CA LEU A 21 0.01 2.64 -21.15
C LEU A 21 -1.26 3.24 -20.53
N ALA A 22 -1.80 4.32 -21.12
CA ALA A 22 -3.11 4.89 -20.78
C ALA A 22 -4.21 3.84 -20.58
N PRO A 23 -4.57 3.01 -21.57
CA PRO A 23 -5.66 2.06 -21.43
C PRO A 23 -5.44 1.01 -20.32
N VAL A 24 -4.19 0.65 -20.02
CA VAL A 24 -3.87 -0.32 -18.97
C VAL A 24 -4.05 0.31 -17.59
N PHE A 25 -3.53 1.53 -17.40
CA PHE A 25 -3.59 2.22 -16.11
C PHE A 25 -4.95 2.85 -15.79
N THR A 26 -5.81 3.04 -16.80
CA THR A 26 -7.18 3.54 -16.60
C THR A 26 -8.19 2.41 -16.41
N SER A 27 -7.82 1.18 -16.81
CA SER A 27 -8.64 -0.02 -16.68
C SER A 27 -9.00 -0.35 -15.22
N ASN A 28 -10.24 -0.79 -15.01
CA ASN A 28 -10.75 -1.22 -13.70
C ASN A 28 -9.90 -2.34 -13.07
N TYR A 29 -9.25 -3.17 -13.90
CA TYR A 29 -8.35 -4.23 -13.43
C TYR A 29 -7.10 -3.68 -12.74
N MET A 30 -6.43 -2.68 -13.32
CA MET A 30 -5.23 -2.08 -12.73
C MET A 30 -5.57 -1.33 -11.46
N ARG A 31 -6.72 -0.63 -11.46
CA ARG A 31 -7.26 -0.01 -10.25
C ARG A 31 -7.44 -1.05 -9.15
N GLY A 32 -8.14 -2.15 -9.45
CA GLY A 32 -8.36 -3.27 -8.52
C GLY A 32 -7.07 -3.95 -8.05
N ALA A 33 -6.08 -4.12 -8.93
CA ALA A 33 -4.79 -4.70 -8.58
C ALA A 33 -4.02 -3.82 -7.60
N VAL A 34 -4.01 -2.49 -7.82
CA VAL A 34 -3.37 -1.53 -6.92
C VAL A 34 -4.08 -1.47 -5.58
N THR A 35 -5.42 -1.46 -5.54
CA THR A 35 -6.16 -1.54 -4.26
C THR A 35 -5.92 -2.86 -3.53
N GLY A 36 -5.92 -3.98 -4.25
CA GLY A 36 -5.63 -5.30 -3.67
C GLY A 36 -4.25 -5.39 -3.05
N LEU A 37 -3.22 -4.87 -3.75
CA LEU A 37 -1.86 -4.74 -3.22
C LEU A 37 -1.81 -3.87 -1.95
N GLY A 38 -2.49 -2.72 -1.97
CA GLY A 38 -2.59 -1.87 -0.79
C GLY A 38 -3.25 -2.59 0.39
N LEU A 39 -4.31 -3.35 0.15
CA LEU A 39 -5.01 -4.12 1.16
C LEU A 39 -4.13 -5.22 1.77
N LEU A 40 -3.37 -5.96 0.94
CA LEU A 40 -2.41 -6.96 1.42
C LEU A 40 -1.32 -6.34 2.29
N ASN A 41 -0.83 -5.16 1.92
CA ASN A 41 0.19 -4.47 2.70
C ASN A 41 -0.36 -4.04 4.08
N VAL A 42 -1.59 -3.51 4.11
CA VAL A 42 -2.28 -3.18 5.38
C VAL A 42 -2.49 -4.44 6.22
N TRP A 43 -2.90 -5.55 5.61
CA TRP A 43 -3.09 -6.82 6.31
C TRP A 43 -1.78 -7.32 6.94
N ALA A 44 -0.68 -7.30 6.19
CA ALA A 44 0.64 -7.68 6.69
C ALA A 44 1.08 -6.80 7.86
N ALA A 45 0.90 -5.48 7.73
CA ALA A 45 1.22 -4.52 8.79
C ALA A 45 0.39 -4.76 10.06
N LEU A 46 -0.90 -5.13 9.93
CA LEU A 46 -1.75 -5.47 11.08
C LEU A 46 -1.28 -6.75 11.79
N GLY A 47 -0.81 -7.75 11.04
CA GLY A 47 -0.22 -8.97 11.61
C GLY A 47 1.05 -8.67 12.41
N GLU A 48 1.95 -7.86 11.83
CA GLU A 48 3.20 -7.45 12.48
C GLU A 48 2.93 -6.56 13.72
N LEU A 49 1.94 -5.66 13.65
CA LEU A 49 1.47 -4.90 14.80
C LEU A 49 0.98 -5.82 15.92
N GLY A 50 0.13 -6.81 15.61
CA GLY A 50 -0.37 -7.78 16.58
C GLY A 50 0.76 -8.54 17.28
N ASP A 51 1.74 -9.03 16.52
CA ASP A 51 2.90 -9.75 17.05
C ASP A 51 3.77 -8.83 17.93
N ALA A 52 3.99 -7.57 17.51
CA ALA A 52 4.71 -6.58 18.28
C ALA A 52 4.01 -6.14 19.59
N PHE A 53 2.68 -6.22 19.66
CA PHE A 53 1.93 -6.00 20.90
C PHE A 53 2.00 -7.20 21.85
N ILE A 54 2.00 -8.43 21.33
CA ILE A 54 2.09 -9.66 22.13
C ILE A 54 3.52 -9.91 22.63
N GLY A 55 4.53 -9.69 21.79
CA GLY A 55 5.95 -9.92 22.11
C GLY A 55 6.56 -8.93 23.12
N ARG A 56 5.90 -7.78 23.37
CA ARG A 56 6.38 -6.78 24.33
C ARG A 56 6.24 -7.16 25.80
N GLY A 57 5.51 -8.23 26.12
CA GLY A 57 5.28 -8.67 27.50
C GLY A 57 6.44 -9.40 28.17
N ASN A 58 7.50 -9.78 27.44
CA ASN A 58 8.48 -10.74 27.94
C ASN A 58 9.94 -10.25 27.91
N ARG A 59 10.19 -8.98 28.25
CA ARG A 59 11.57 -8.52 28.55
C ARG A 59 11.94 -9.01 29.95
N PRO A 60 12.87 -9.98 30.10
CA PRO A 60 13.40 -10.29 31.42
C PRO A 60 14.10 -9.04 31.94
N CYS A 61 13.81 -8.66 33.18
CA CYS A 61 14.59 -7.64 33.87
C CYS A 61 16.03 -8.15 33.96
N ASP A 62 16.97 -7.52 33.26
CA ASP A 62 18.38 -7.76 33.50
C ASP A 62 18.71 -7.34 34.94
N PRO A 63 19.31 -8.23 35.76
CA PRO A 63 19.75 -7.86 37.08
C PRO A 63 20.90 -6.84 37.01
N PRO A 64 20.97 -5.88 37.94
CA PRO A 64 22.03 -4.88 37.96
C PRO A 64 23.40 -5.54 38.21
N GLN A 65 24.42 -5.07 37.47
CA GLN A 65 25.83 -5.40 37.65
C GLN A 65 26.39 -4.73 38.92
#